data_AF-A0A933AYS0-F1
#
_entry.id   AF-A0A933AYS0-F1
#
_cell.length_a   1.000
_cell.length_b   1.000
_cell.length_c   1.000
_cell.angle_alpha   90.00
_cell.angle_beta   90.00
_cell.angle_gamma   90.00
#
_symmetry.space_group_name_H-M   'P 1'
#
loop_
_entity.id
_entity.type
_entity.pdbx_description
1 polymer ?
#
loop_
_entity_poly.entity_id
_entity_poly.type
_entity_poly.pdbx_seq_one_letter_code
_entity_poly.pdbx_strand_id
1 'polypeptide(L)'
;MSWLSKLLGYVSKPERAGISLNRKEPYWVMKSFSDFPAFLRCLAHLFPEGSVLYLEGTSIGKEVQEFLKARAPEKVTRVELGTIWPRPQTFHMLLTAENITELAALAEKHALPELCDHLHVYKDSTVLLEAHDILDRCISLSGALPKERIETLCGQLGAEYKKGEGGCFCSPGKYR
;
A
#
# COMPACT_ATOMS: atom_id res chain seq x y z
N MET A 1 6.76 16.27 27.52
CA MET A 1 6.88 14.96 26.85
C MET A 1 7.01 15.01 25.32
N SER A 2 6.76 16.14 24.63
CA SER A 2 6.58 16.17 23.16
C SER A 2 7.85 16.31 22.28
N TRP A 3 8.98 16.78 22.81
CA TRP A 3 10.19 17.03 21.99
C TRP A 3 11.13 15.82 21.93
N LEU A 4 11.35 15.16 23.08
CA LEU A 4 12.17 13.95 23.19
C LEU A 4 11.63 12.79 22.34
N SER A 5 10.32 12.59 22.28
CA SER A 5 9.72 11.52 21.45
C SER A 5 9.92 11.75 19.95
N LYS A 6 9.84 13.01 19.46
CA LYS A 6 10.14 13.33 18.06
C LYS A 6 11.60 13.07 17.71
N LEU A 7 12.51 13.37 18.65
CA LEU A 7 13.96 13.17 18.50
C LEU A 7 14.33 11.68 18.45
N LEU A 8 13.50 10.82 19.05
CA LEU A 8 13.61 9.37 18.99
C LEU A 8 12.92 8.75 17.76
N GLY A 9 12.38 9.56 16.83
CA GLY A 9 11.72 9.05 15.63
C GLY A 9 10.28 8.58 15.84
N TYR A 10 9.60 9.00 16.91
CA TYR A 10 8.17 8.70 17.12
C TYR A 10 7.29 9.57 16.21
N VAL A 11 6.19 8.99 15.70
CA VAL A 11 5.16 9.69 14.91
C VAL A 11 3.92 9.97 15.77
N SER A 12 3.57 11.26 15.90
CA SER A 12 2.43 11.69 16.75
C SER A 12 1.06 11.44 16.10
N LYS A 13 -0.03 11.41 16.88
CA LYS A 13 -1.40 11.22 16.34
C LYS A 13 -1.76 12.19 15.20
N PRO A 14 -1.52 13.52 15.31
CA PRO A 14 -1.79 14.44 14.19
C PRO A 14 -0.91 14.16 12.97
N GLU A 15 0.31 13.68 13.19
CA GLU A 15 1.21 13.31 12.09
C GLU A 15 0.79 12.00 11.39
N ARG A 16 0.03 11.13 12.06
CA ARG A 16 -0.49 9.91 11.44
C ARG A 16 -1.73 10.16 10.59
N ALA A 17 -2.48 11.23 10.84
CA ALA A 17 -3.74 11.50 10.14
C ALA A 17 -3.52 11.67 8.63
N GLY A 18 -4.42 11.10 7.83
CA GLY A 18 -4.42 11.16 6.38
C GLY A 18 -5.64 10.44 5.79
N ILE A 19 -5.66 10.26 4.47
CA ILE A 19 -6.66 9.41 3.81
C ILE A 19 -6.38 7.94 4.13
N SER A 20 -7.44 7.17 4.34
CA SER A 20 -7.41 5.71 4.51
C SER A 20 -8.62 5.10 3.82
N LEU A 21 -8.65 3.77 3.69
CA LEU A 21 -9.78 3.08 3.07
C LEU A 21 -11.08 3.40 3.83
N ASN A 22 -12.12 3.83 3.10
CA ASN A 22 -13.41 4.12 3.70
C ASN A 22 -14.13 2.82 4.11
N ARG A 23 -13.95 2.39 5.36
CA ARG A 23 -14.54 1.17 5.93
C ARG A 23 -16.03 1.29 6.28
N LYS A 24 -16.66 2.45 6.06
CA LYS A 24 -18.12 2.61 6.17
C LYS A 24 -18.85 2.14 4.91
N GLU A 25 -18.13 2.07 3.79
CA GLU A 25 -18.62 1.56 2.52
C GLU A 25 -18.25 0.08 2.33
N PRO A 26 -18.91 -0.63 1.40
CA PRO A 26 -18.48 -1.97 1.02
C PRO A 26 -17.01 -1.99 0.60
N TYR A 27 -16.31 -3.04 0.99
CA TYR A 27 -14.94 -3.31 0.59
C TYR A 27 -14.74 -4.82 0.42
N TRP A 28 -13.63 -5.20 -0.18
CA TRP A 28 -13.21 -6.58 -0.37
C TRP A 28 -11.90 -6.82 0.37
N VAL A 29 -11.69 -8.05 0.80
CA VAL A 29 -10.43 -8.49 1.40
C VAL A 29 -9.87 -9.60 0.53
N MET A 30 -8.67 -9.38 -0.01
CA MET A 30 -7.88 -10.36 -0.76
C MET A 30 -6.78 -10.92 0.15
N LYS A 31 -6.52 -12.23 0.08
CA LYS A 31 -5.53 -12.95 0.89
C LYS A 31 -4.80 -14.02 0.08
N SER A 32 -3.73 -14.56 0.66
CA SER A 32 -3.08 -15.81 0.22
C SER A 32 -2.35 -15.73 -1.14
N PHE A 33 -1.96 -14.54 -1.59
CA PHE A 33 -1.08 -14.41 -2.76
C PHE A 33 0.41 -14.50 -2.32
N SER A 34 1.23 -15.18 -3.11
CA SER A 34 2.64 -15.44 -2.79
C SER A 34 3.63 -14.59 -3.59
N ASP A 35 3.26 -14.19 -4.81
CA ASP A 35 4.14 -13.49 -5.74
C ASP A 35 3.87 -11.97 -5.72
N PHE A 36 4.74 -11.23 -5.02
CA PHE A 36 4.62 -9.78 -4.92
C PHE A 36 4.94 -9.04 -6.22
N PRO A 37 6.02 -9.37 -6.96
CA PRO A 37 6.23 -8.85 -8.31
C PRO A 37 5.02 -9.06 -9.24
N ALA A 38 4.40 -10.25 -9.25
CA ALA A 38 3.20 -10.51 -10.04
C ALA A 38 2.01 -9.64 -9.58
N PHE A 39 1.84 -9.49 -8.26
CA PHE A 39 0.82 -8.60 -7.70
C PHE A 39 1.01 -7.15 -8.19
N LEU A 40 2.23 -6.62 -8.16
CA LEU A 40 2.53 -5.28 -8.67
C LEU A 40 2.14 -5.13 -10.14
N ARG A 41 2.52 -6.08 -10.99
CA ARG A 41 2.18 -6.04 -12.43
C ARG A 41 0.68 -5.95 -12.70
N CYS A 42 -0.15 -6.50 -11.82
CA CYS A 42 -1.60 -6.46 -11.97
C CYS A 42 -2.21 -5.09 -11.62
N LEU A 43 -1.51 -4.22 -10.88
CA LEU A 43 -2.10 -2.99 -10.35
C LEU A 43 -2.47 -1.98 -11.43
N ALA A 44 -1.66 -1.79 -12.47
CA ALA A 44 -1.93 -0.78 -13.51
C ALA A 44 -3.26 -1.01 -14.25
N HIS A 45 -3.74 -2.25 -14.31
CA HIS A 45 -5.01 -2.59 -14.97
C HIS A 45 -6.20 -2.59 -14.01
N LEU A 46 -5.96 -2.66 -12.70
CA LEU A 46 -6.98 -2.71 -11.69
C LEU A 46 -7.58 -1.32 -11.43
N PHE A 47 -6.73 -0.29 -11.35
CA PHE A 47 -7.14 1.03 -10.90
C PHE A 47 -7.42 2.00 -12.06
N PRO A 48 -8.20 3.07 -11.82
CA PRO A 48 -8.40 4.11 -12.81
C PRO A 48 -7.10 4.83 -13.15
N GLU A 49 -7.01 5.37 -14.38
CA GLU A 49 -5.92 6.26 -14.77
C GLU A 49 -5.79 7.46 -13.82
N GLY A 50 -4.55 7.87 -13.55
CA GLY A 50 -4.22 8.92 -12.59
C GLY A 50 -4.17 8.46 -11.13
N SER A 51 -4.34 7.17 -10.85
CA SER A 51 -4.09 6.62 -9.53
C SER A 51 -2.62 6.76 -9.11
N VAL A 52 -2.40 6.87 -7.80
CA VAL A 52 -1.09 7.01 -7.17
C VAL A 52 -0.85 5.80 -6.26
N LEU A 53 0.29 5.15 -6.44
CA LEU A 53 0.84 4.19 -5.50
C LEU A 53 1.52 4.94 -4.35
N TYR A 54 1.22 4.55 -3.13
CA TYR A 54 1.89 5.00 -1.92
C TYR A 54 2.58 3.81 -1.26
N LEU A 55 3.85 4.00 -0.90
CA LEU A 55 4.67 3.03 -0.20
C LEU A 55 5.21 3.66 1.07
N GLU A 56 5.06 2.95 2.17
CA GLU A 56 5.60 3.31 3.47
C GLU A 56 6.53 2.21 3.94
N GLY A 57 7.69 2.56 4.49
CA GLY A 57 8.56 1.56 5.07
C GLY A 57 9.73 2.13 5.86
N THR A 58 10.31 1.30 6.70
CA THR A 58 11.42 1.66 7.60
C THR A 58 12.79 1.24 7.06
N SER A 59 12.80 0.30 6.12
CA SER A 59 14.02 -0.32 5.57
C SER A 59 14.09 -0.30 4.03
N ILE A 60 13.39 0.64 3.39
CA ILE A 60 13.32 0.73 1.93
C ILE A 60 14.73 0.87 1.32
N GLY A 61 15.07 -0.01 0.38
CA GLY A 61 16.39 -0.08 -0.27
C GLY A 61 16.72 1.17 -1.07
N LYS A 62 18.00 1.56 -1.12
CA LYS A 62 18.43 2.83 -1.74
C LYS A 62 18.02 2.95 -3.21
N GLU A 63 18.18 1.87 -3.98
CA GLU A 63 17.77 1.81 -5.39
C GLU A 63 16.26 2.02 -5.54
N VAL A 64 15.46 1.39 -4.68
CA VAL A 64 14.00 1.53 -4.65
C VAL A 64 13.62 2.97 -4.31
N GLN A 65 14.26 3.59 -3.31
CA GLN A 65 14.02 4.99 -2.97
C GLN A 65 14.32 5.94 -4.13
N GLU A 66 15.46 5.75 -4.82
CA GLU A 66 15.86 6.59 -5.96
C GLU A 66 14.87 6.45 -7.11
N PHE A 67 14.46 5.21 -7.41
CA PHE A 67 13.44 4.89 -8.41
C PHE A 67 12.10 5.60 -8.12
N LEU A 68 11.63 5.53 -6.87
CA LEU A 68 10.35 6.12 -6.44
C LEU A 68 10.41 7.65 -6.46
N LYS A 69 11.50 8.26 -5.98
CA LYS A 69 11.68 9.73 -5.99
C LYS A 69 11.66 10.30 -7.40
N ALA A 70 12.26 9.60 -8.37
CA ALA A 70 12.30 10.04 -9.77
C ALA A 70 10.91 10.04 -10.44
N ARG A 71 9.93 9.34 -9.87
CA ARG A 71 8.58 9.14 -10.44
C ARG A 71 7.46 9.70 -9.55
N ALA A 72 7.82 10.58 -8.62
CA ALA A 72 6.87 11.21 -7.74
C ALA A 72 5.91 12.12 -8.53
N PRO A 73 4.59 12.07 -8.23
CA PRO A 73 3.64 13.00 -8.84
C PRO A 73 3.89 14.43 -8.34
N GLU A 74 3.49 15.42 -9.13
CA GLU A 74 3.58 16.85 -8.73
C GLU A 74 2.76 17.17 -7.48
N LYS A 75 1.64 16.46 -7.28
CA LYS A 75 0.73 16.63 -6.16
C LYS A 75 0.49 15.29 -5.49
N VAL A 76 0.54 15.30 -4.17
CA VAL A 76 0.28 14.13 -3.32
C VAL A 76 -0.80 14.44 -2.30
N THR A 77 -1.62 13.44 -2.00
CA THR A 77 -2.51 13.45 -0.85
C THR A 77 -1.85 12.69 0.29
N ARG A 78 -1.89 13.27 1.49
CA ARG A 78 -1.34 12.62 2.69
C ARG A 78 -2.15 11.37 3.02
N VAL A 79 -1.48 10.22 3.02
CA VAL A 79 -2.04 8.93 3.45
C VAL A 79 -1.85 8.76 4.96
N GLU A 80 -2.77 8.08 5.61
CA GLU A 80 -2.65 7.74 7.03
C GLU A 80 -1.43 6.83 7.26
N LEU A 81 -0.55 7.22 8.20
CA LEU A 81 0.67 6.46 8.49
C LEU A 81 0.35 5.20 9.30
N GLY A 82 0.84 4.05 8.82
CA GLY A 82 0.69 2.75 9.49
C GLY A 82 1.73 2.52 10.59
N THR A 83 2.95 3.04 10.41
CA THR A 83 4.08 2.86 11.32
C THR A 83 4.20 4.02 12.30
N ILE A 84 4.20 3.69 13.59
CA ILE A 84 4.34 4.66 14.69
C ILE A 84 5.81 4.91 15.05
N TRP A 85 6.62 3.84 15.04
CA TRP A 85 8.04 3.87 15.37
C TRP A 85 8.76 2.63 14.81
N PRO A 86 9.96 2.76 14.23
CA PRO A 86 10.67 4.02 13.93
C PRO A 86 9.93 4.84 12.88
N ARG A 87 10.26 6.14 12.74
CA ARG A 87 9.59 7.01 11.76
C ARG A 87 9.76 6.43 10.36
N PRO A 88 8.67 6.14 9.63
CA PRO A 88 8.78 5.54 8.32
C PRO A 88 9.23 6.57 7.28
N GLN A 89 9.79 6.04 6.19
CA GLN A 89 9.93 6.76 4.94
C GLN A 89 8.66 6.53 4.11
N THR A 90 8.27 7.54 3.33
CA THR A 90 7.05 7.50 2.53
C THR A 90 7.33 7.97 1.12
N PHE A 91 6.81 7.24 0.14
CA PHE A 91 6.97 7.54 -1.27
C PHE A 91 5.63 7.49 -1.99
N HIS A 92 5.49 8.34 -2.99
CA HIS A 92 4.35 8.36 -3.89
C HIS A 92 4.87 8.18 -5.32
N MET A 93 4.15 7.42 -6.13
CA MET A 93 4.48 7.19 -7.53
C MET A 93 3.20 7.14 -8.37
N LEU A 94 3.21 7.77 -9.54
CA LEU A 94 2.10 7.60 -10.49
C LEU A 94 1.98 6.12 -10.90
N LEU A 95 0.78 5.57 -10.82
CA LEU A 95 0.51 4.18 -11.15
C LEU A 95 0.25 4.02 -12.65
N THR A 96 1.30 4.21 -13.46
CA THR A 96 1.29 3.92 -14.89
C THR A 96 1.73 2.48 -15.15
N ALA A 97 1.38 1.93 -16.31
CA ALA A 97 1.82 0.59 -16.71
C ALA A 97 3.36 0.47 -16.76
N GLU A 98 4.04 1.50 -17.26
CA GLU A 98 5.50 1.58 -17.32
C GLU A 98 6.11 1.56 -15.91
N ASN A 99 5.70 2.50 -15.05
CA ASN A 99 6.23 2.63 -13.70
C ASN A 99 6.04 1.35 -12.88
N ILE A 100 4.87 0.73 -12.98
CA ILE A 100 4.61 -0.48 -12.19
C ILE A 100 5.35 -1.70 -12.72
N THR A 101 5.56 -1.78 -14.04
CA THR A 101 6.35 -2.86 -14.64
C THR A 101 7.80 -2.78 -14.20
N GLU A 102 8.38 -1.58 -14.20
CA GLU A 102 9.74 -1.36 -13.70
C GLU A 102 9.85 -1.60 -12.19
N LEU A 103 8.87 -1.15 -11.40
CA LEU A 103 8.85 -1.43 -9.96
C LEU A 103 8.74 -2.92 -9.67
N ALA A 104 7.95 -3.67 -10.45
CA ALA A 104 7.86 -5.11 -10.34
C ALA A 104 9.20 -5.80 -10.67
N ALA A 105 9.95 -5.29 -11.66
CA ALA A 105 11.29 -5.80 -11.97
C ALA A 105 12.31 -5.50 -10.86
N LEU A 106 12.19 -4.36 -10.18
CA LEU A 106 12.96 -4.10 -8.96
C LEU A 106 12.57 -5.07 -7.84
N ALA A 107 11.27 -5.33 -7.67
CA ALA A 107 10.78 -6.24 -6.63
C ALA A 107 11.27 -7.69 -6.78
N GLU A 108 11.75 -8.11 -7.95
CA GLU A 108 12.38 -9.43 -8.13
C GLU A 108 13.78 -9.52 -7.50
N LYS A 109 14.43 -8.39 -7.25
CA LYS A 109 15.82 -8.30 -6.77
C LYS A 109 15.93 -7.87 -5.31
N HIS A 110 14.84 -7.41 -4.73
CA HIS A 110 14.78 -6.83 -3.38
C HIS A 110 13.85 -7.66 -2.50
N ALA A 111 14.19 -7.80 -1.23
CA ALA A 111 13.29 -8.39 -0.26
C ALA A 111 12.07 -7.47 -0.03
N LEU A 112 10.94 -8.03 0.39
CA LEU A 112 9.71 -7.24 0.59
C LEU A 112 9.89 -6.04 1.55
N PRO A 113 10.60 -6.16 2.70
CA PRO A 113 10.86 -5.02 3.58
C PRO A 113 11.75 -3.93 2.95
N GLU A 114 12.52 -4.26 1.91
CA GLU A 114 13.29 -3.29 1.12
C GLU A 114 12.42 -2.54 0.11
N LEU A 115 11.17 -2.99 -0.11
CA LEU A 115 10.19 -2.34 -0.98
C LEU A 115 9.23 -1.46 -0.17
N CYS A 116 8.56 -2.04 0.83
CA CYS A 116 7.64 -1.34 1.72
C CYS A 116 7.18 -2.24 2.88
N ASP A 117 6.75 -1.61 3.97
CA ASP A 117 6.00 -2.21 5.08
C ASP A 117 4.48 -2.04 4.86
N HIS A 118 4.04 -0.90 4.33
CA HIS A 118 2.64 -0.63 3.96
C HIS A 118 2.52 -0.17 2.50
N LEU A 119 1.42 -0.55 1.85
CA LEU A 119 1.13 -0.20 0.46
C LEU A 119 -0.31 0.28 0.33
N HIS A 120 -0.49 1.44 -0.30
CA HIS A 120 -1.81 1.98 -0.63
C HIS A 120 -1.88 2.36 -2.10
N VAL A 121 -3.08 2.28 -2.68
CA VAL A 121 -3.38 2.94 -3.95
C VAL A 121 -4.54 3.88 -3.73
N TYR A 122 -4.40 5.11 -4.19
CA TYR A 122 -5.47 6.11 -4.11
C TYR A 122 -5.64 6.85 -5.43
N LYS A 123 -6.80 7.49 -5.58
CA LYS A 123 -7.05 8.49 -6.62
C LYS A 123 -7.65 9.72 -5.97
N ASP A 124 -7.03 10.87 -6.20
CA ASP A 124 -7.35 12.13 -5.53
C ASP A 124 -7.29 11.99 -3.99
N SER A 125 -8.45 11.93 -3.33
CA SER A 125 -8.56 11.72 -1.87
C SER A 125 -9.25 10.41 -1.49
N THR A 126 -9.45 9.50 -2.45
CA THR A 126 -10.11 8.21 -2.24
C THR A 126 -9.10 7.08 -2.28
N VAL A 127 -8.94 6.36 -1.17
CA VAL A 127 -8.14 5.13 -1.11
C VAL A 127 -8.92 3.98 -1.75
N LEU A 128 -8.28 3.31 -2.71
CA LEU A 128 -8.83 2.20 -3.49
C LEU A 128 -8.23 0.86 -3.06
N LEU A 129 -7.01 0.87 -2.54
CA LEU A 129 -6.34 -0.28 -1.96
C LEU A 129 -5.58 0.13 -0.71
N GLU A 130 -5.66 -0.70 0.32
CA GLU A 130 -4.92 -0.54 1.56
C GLU A 130 -4.36 -1.90 2.00
N ALA A 131 -3.06 -1.97 2.23
CA ALA A 131 -2.34 -3.11 2.78
C ALA A 131 -1.46 -2.61 3.93
N HIS A 132 -1.91 -2.85 5.15
CA HIS A 132 -1.11 -2.63 6.35
C HIS A 132 -0.36 -3.92 6.65
N ASP A 133 0.96 -3.83 6.77
CA ASP A 133 1.84 -5.00 6.87
C ASP A 133 1.74 -5.92 5.64
N ILE A 134 2.45 -5.57 4.58
CA ILE A 134 2.38 -6.30 3.32
C ILE A 134 2.87 -7.76 3.42
N LEU A 135 3.62 -8.10 4.50
CA LEU A 135 4.04 -9.48 4.77
C LEU A 135 2.86 -10.38 5.16
N ASP A 136 1.80 -9.82 5.74
CA ASP A 136 0.57 -10.56 6.06
C ASP A 136 -0.22 -10.97 4.81
N ARG A 137 0.17 -10.47 3.63
CA ARG A 137 -0.46 -10.75 2.33
C ARG A 137 -1.98 -10.53 2.38
N CYS A 138 -2.42 -9.56 3.17
CA CYS A 138 -3.81 -9.22 3.38
C CYS A 138 -4.07 -7.81 2.84
N ILE A 139 -4.91 -7.72 1.82
CA ILE A 139 -5.15 -6.48 1.09
C ILE A 139 -6.63 -6.16 1.15
N SER A 140 -6.95 -4.93 1.56
CA SER A 140 -8.30 -4.40 1.51
C SER A 140 -8.48 -3.57 0.23
N LEU A 141 -9.51 -3.86 -0.54
CA LEU A 141 -9.84 -3.20 -1.81
C LEU A 141 -11.19 -2.48 -1.66
N SER A 142 -11.29 -1.24 -2.15
CA SER A 142 -12.54 -0.48 -2.13
C SER A 142 -13.63 -1.19 -2.94
N GLY A 143 -14.85 -1.21 -2.41
CA GLY A 143 -16.02 -1.72 -3.12
C GLY A 143 -16.46 -0.86 -4.31
N ALA A 144 -15.84 0.31 -4.50
CA ALA A 144 -15.99 1.10 -5.72
C ALA A 144 -15.30 0.47 -6.94
N LEU A 145 -14.39 -0.50 -6.74
CA LEU A 145 -13.80 -1.26 -7.83
C LEU A 145 -14.81 -2.27 -8.38
N PRO A 146 -14.92 -2.41 -9.72
CA PRO A 146 -15.75 -3.45 -10.32
C PRO A 146 -15.34 -4.84 -9.83
N LYS A 147 -16.32 -5.65 -9.41
CA LYS A 147 -16.09 -6.99 -8.85
C LYS A 147 -15.33 -7.89 -9.83
N GLU A 148 -15.60 -7.75 -11.11
CA GLU A 148 -14.98 -8.50 -12.21
C GLU A 148 -13.46 -8.27 -12.26
N ARG A 149 -13.01 -7.05 -11.95
CA ARG A 149 -11.57 -6.74 -11.88
C ARG A 149 -10.91 -7.40 -10.68
N ILE A 150 -11.60 -7.48 -9.55
CA ILE A 150 -11.13 -8.16 -8.34
C ILE A 150 -11.03 -9.67 -8.58
N GLU A 151 -12.06 -10.26 -9.20
CA GLU A 151 -12.06 -11.66 -9.60
C GLU A 151 -10.91 -12.00 -10.55
N THR A 152 -10.68 -11.15 -11.56
CA THR A 152 -9.58 -11.31 -12.51
C THR A 152 -8.23 -11.26 -11.80
N LEU A 153 -8.01 -10.25 -10.94
CA LEU A 153 -6.79 -10.11 -10.14
C LEU A 153 -6.56 -11.37 -9.29
N CYS A 154 -7.59 -11.84 -8.58
CA CYS A 154 -7.46 -12.99 -7.70
C CYS A 154 -7.18 -14.27 -8.48
N GLY A 155 -7.82 -14.45 -9.64
CA GLY A 155 -7.55 -15.57 -10.55
C GLY A 155 -6.12 -15.57 -11.08
N GLN A 156 -5.56 -14.41 -11.42
CA GLN A 156 -4.17 -14.28 -11.87
C GLN A 156 -3.15 -14.60 -10.78
N LEU A 157 -3.47 -14.24 -9.52
CA LEU A 157 -2.57 -14.38 -8.39
C LEU A 157 -2.78 -15.67 -7.57
N GLY A 158 -3.77 -16.49 -7.93
CA GLY A 158 -4.21 -17.63 -7.10
C GLY A 158 -4.69 -17.20 -5.71
N ALA A 159 -5.19 -15.97 -5.59
CA ALA A 159 -5.58 -15.37 -4.32
C ALA A 159 -7.04 -15.70 -3.98
N GLU A 160 -7.34 -15.71 -2.68
CA GLU A 160 -8.71 -15.76 -2.18
C GLU A 160 -9.24 -14.35 -1.97
N TYR A 161 -10.55 -14.16 -2.19
CA TYR A 161 -11.20 -12.91 -1.83
C TYR A 161 -12.56 -13.14 -1.18
N LYS A 162 -12.94 -12.20 -0.30
CA LYS A 162 -14.26 -12.14 0.32
C LYS A 162 -14.71 -10.71 0.53
N LYS A 163 -16.02 -10.51 0.71
CA LYS A 163 -16.54 -9.21 1.12
C LYS A 163 -16.01 -8.88 2.53
N GLY A 164 -15.58 -7.65 2.72
CA GLY A 164 -15.21 -7.12 4.02
C GLY A 164 -16.46 -6.97 4.88
N GLU A 165 -16.39 -7.44 6.12
CA GLU A 165 -17.37 -7.17 7.16
C GLU A 165 -16.82 -6.05 8.04
N GLY A 166 -17.64 -5.06 8.39
CA GLY A 166 -17.20 -3.92 9.19
C GLY A 166 -16.40 -4.36 10.41
N GLY A 167 -15.11 -3.98 10.45
CA GLY A 167 -14.18 -4.40 11.49
C GLY A 167 -13.31 -5.62 11.17
N CYS A 168 -13.29 -6.12 9.93
CA CYS A 168 -12.32 -7.14 9.51
C CYS A 168 -10.91 -6.51 9.47
N PHE A 169 -10.27 -6.53 10.63
CA PHE A 169 -8.83 -6.41 10.78
C PHE A 169 -8.20 -7.64 10.12
N CYS A 170 -7.45 -7.45 9.05
CA CYS A 170 -6.16 -8.14 8.97
C CYS A 170 -5.46 -7.67 10.25
N SER A 171 -5.40 -8.50 11.29
CA SER A 171 -4.85 -8.06 12.58
C SER A 171 -3.48 -7.43 12.31
N PRO A 172 -3.16 -6.20 12.75
CA PRO A 172 -1.76 -5.87 12.93
C PRO A 172 -1.24 -6.97 13.83
N GLY A 173 -0.25 -7.72 13.34
CA GLY A 173 0.40 -8.77 14.10
C GLY A 173 0.51 -8.31 15.55
N LYS A 174 -0.12 -9.05 16.46
CA LYS A 174 0.19 -8.91 17.87
C LYS A 174 1.66 -9.30 17.95
N TYR A 175 2.55 -8.32 17.96
CA TYR A 175 3.90 -8.49 18.44
C TYR A 175 3.76 -9.10 19.84
N ARG A 176 4.01 -10.41 19.93
CA ARG A 176 4.31 -11.13 21.15
C ARG A 176 5.82 -11.29 21.19
#